data_AF-A0A659UIG1-F1
#
_entry.id   AF-A0A659UIG1-F1
#
_cell.length_a   1.000
_cell.length_b   1.000
_cell.length_c   1.000
_cell.angle_alpha   90.00
_cell.angle_beta   90.00
_cell.angle_gamma   90.00
#
_symmetry.space_group_name_H-M   'P 1'
#
loop_
_entity.id
_entity.type
_entity.pdbx_description
1 polymer ?
#
loop_
_entity_poly.entity_id
_entity_poly.type
_entity_poly.pdbx_seq_one_letter_code
_entity_poly.pdbx_strand_id
1 'polypeptide(L)'
;RSPLHVVESLNSLSVDIARAIDHDASIELWNRYRRGERDVFTRRLYTLKGQQTFDEIRRKYQAEAEFRAAVDRYCADFQNLPNEPPRNHPDNITSQTYTTS
;
A
#
# COMPACT_ATOMS: atom_id res chain seq x y z
N ARG A 1 -6.99 -18.90 -8.28
CA ARG A 1 -7.69 -17.59 -8.14
C ARG A 1 -7.53 -16.83 -9.46
N SER A 2 -8.53 -16.05 -9.90
CA SER A 2 -8.35 -15.18 -11.08
C SER A 2 -7.45 -13.99 -10.72
N PRO A 3 -6.64 -13.46 -11.66
CA PRO A 3 -5.74 -12.32 -11.41
C PRO A 3 -6.46 -11.08 -10.88
N LEU A 4 -7.67 -10.80 -11.36
CA LEU A 4 -8.50 -9.67 -10.93
C LEU A 4 -8.85 -9.74 -9.44
N HIS A 5 -9.17 -10.92 -8.93
CA HIS A 5 -9.55 -11.10 -7.52
C HIS A 5 -8.37 -10.89 -6.56
N VAL A 6 -7.14 -11.14 -7.03
CA VAL A 6 -5.91 -10.84 -6.29
C VAL A 6 -5.68 -9.34 -6.20
N VAL A 7 -5.88 -8.60 -7.29
CA VAL A 7 -5.75 -7.13 -7.32
C VAL A 7 -6.77 -6.46 -6.40
N GLU A 8 -8.03 -6.89 -6.45
CA GLU A 8 -9.09 -6.35 -5.58
C GLU A 8 -8.80 -6.62 -4.09
N SER A 9 -8.31 -7.82 -3.77
CA SER A 9 -7.87 -8.16 -2.41
C SER A 9 -6.70 -7.29 -1.94
N LEU A 10 -5.74 -6.99 -2.83
CA LEU A 10 -4.60 -6.12 -2.51
C LEU A 10 -4.99 -4.65 -2.39
N ASN A 11 -6.00 -4.20 -3.14
CA ASN A 11 -6.55 -2.86 -3.01
C ASN A 11 -7.22 -2.69 -1.64
N SER A 12 -8.10 -3.62 -1.25
CA SER A 12 -8.72 -3.63 0.08
C SER A 12 -7.65 -3.64 1.18
N LEU A 13 -6.63 -4.49 1.05
CA LEU A 13 -5.53 -4.55 1.99
C LEU A 13 -4.76 -3.23 2.07
N SER A 14 -4.55 -2.54 0.94
CA SER A 14 -3.87 -1.25 0.89
C SER A 14 -4.64 -0.16 1.65
N VAL A 15 -5.97 -0.15 1.50
CA VAL A 15 -6.83 0.79 2.24
C VAL A 15 -6.77 0.49 3.74
N ASP A 16 -6.79 -0.78 4.14
CA ASP A 16 -6.67 -1.17 5.54
C ASP A 16 -5.31 -0.83 6.14
N ILE A 17 -4.22 -0.98 5.38
CA ILE A 17 -2.87 -0.53 5.78
C ILE A 17 -2.85 0.99 5.95
N ALA A 18 -3.47 1.76 5.05
CA ALA A 18 -3.52 3.21 5.16
C ALA A 18 -4.27 3.65 6.44
N ARG A 19 -5.39 2.99 6.77
CA ARG A 19 -6.13 3.22 8.03
C ARG A 19 -5.36 2.76 9.27
N ALA A 20 -4.39 1.87 9.11
CA ALA A 20 -3.55 1.36 10.17
C ALA A 20 -2.40 2.30 10.55
N ILE A 21 -2.10 3.33 9.74
CA ILE A 21 -1.09 4.34 10.04
C ILE A 21 -1.60 5.31 11.10
N ASP A 22 -0.79 5.54 12.13
CA ASP A 22 -1.03 6.57 13.13
C ASP A 22 -0.67 7.94 12.54
N HIS A 23 -1.67 8.81 12.43
CA HIS A 23 -1.53 10.09 11.75
C HIS A 23 -0.54 11.02 12.46
N ASP A 24 -0.63 11.12 13.78
CA ASP A 24 0.23 12.01 14.57
C ASP A 24 1.68 11.54 14.55
N ALA A 25 1.89 10.23 14.70
CA ALA A 25 3.22 9.62 14.55
C ALA A 25 3.77 9.84 13.13
N SER A 26 2.93 9.74 12.09
CA SER A 26 3.37 9.95 10.71
C SER A 26 3.91 11.36 10.47
N ILE A 27 3.26 12.39 11.03
CA ILE A 27 3.69 13.79 10.92
C ILE A 27 5.02 14.00 11.64
N GLU A 28 5.14 13.49 12.87
CA GLU A 28 6.37 13.61 13.66
C GLU A 28 7.57 12.99 12.93
N LEU A 29 7.42 11.73 12.50
CA LEU A 29 8.47 10.98 11.82
C LEU A 29 8.86 11.63 10.49
N TRP A 30 7.88 12.14 9.73
CA TRP A 30 8.15 12.86 8.49
C TRP A 30 8.95 14.14 8.72
N ASN A 31 8.63 14.90 9.76
CA ASN A 31 9.38 16.10 10.09
C ASN A 31 10.83 15.80 10.51
N ARG A 32 11.04 14.74 11.28
CA ARG A 32 12.39 14.28 11.66
C ARG A 32 13.20 13.85 10.43
N TYR A 33 12.59 13.07 9.54
CA TYR A 33 13.21 12.67 8.27
C TYR A 33 13.65 13.88 7.44
N ARG A 34 12.77 14.88 7.26
CA ARG A 34 13.11 16.12 6.51
C ARG A 34 14.24 16.95 7.13
N ARG A 35 14.50 16.79 8.44
CA ARG A 35 15.61 17.44 9.13
C ARG A 35 16.94 16.68 9.00
N GLY A 36 16.95 15.59 8.24
CA GLY A 36 18.13 14.77 8.00
C GLY A 36 18.37 13.68 9.03
N GLU A 37 17.44 13.47 9.97
CA GLU A 37 17.51 12.30 10.85
C GLU A 37 17.28 11.03 10.03
N ARG A 38 18.21 10.08 10.15
CA ARG A 38 18.15 8.78 9.49
C ARG A 38 17.45 7.77 10.40
N ASP A 39 16.90 6.73 9.78
CA ASP A 39 16.32 5.58 10.49
C ASP A 39 15.19 5.93 11.47
N VAL A 40 14.47 7.03 11.20
CA VAL A 40 13.39 7.52 12.07
C VAL A 40 12.12 6.69 11.97
N PHE A 41 11.88 6.04 10.83
CA PHE A 41 10.70 5.22 10.62
C PHE A 41 10.80 3.91 11.40
N THR A 42 9.95 3.79 12.41
CA THR A 42 9.85 2.61 13.28
C THR A 42 8.42 2.06 13.24
N ARG A 43 8.19 0.93 13.92
CA ARG A 43 6.84 0.36 14.07
C ARG A 43 5.82 1.31 14.70
N ARG A 44 6.27 2.38 15.38
CA ARG A 44 5.40 3.43 15.94
C ARG A 44 4.64 4.24 14.89
N LEU A 45 5.02 4.12 13.61
CA LEU A 45 4.23 4.67 12.50
C LEU A 45 2.81 4.07 12.45
N TYR A 46 2.62 2.86 12.98
CA TYR A 46 1.35 2.17 12.94
C TYR A 46 0.63 2.24 14.28
N THR A 47 -0.70 2.38 14.22
CA THR A 47 -1.61 2.10 15.33
C THR A 47 -1.37 0.69 15.88
N LEU A 48 -1.82 0.40 17.10
CA LEU A 48 -1.66 -0.94 17.69
C LEU A 48 -2.23 -2.06 16.81
N LYS A 49 -3.43 -1.84 16.25
CA LYS A 49 -4.03 -2.77 15.28
C LYS A 49 -3.19 -2.86 14.00
N GLY A 50 -2.70 -1.73 13.51
CA GLY A 50 -1.84 -1.67 12.33
C GLY A 50 -0.53 -2.43 12.47
N GLN A 51 0.05 -2.47 13.67
CA GLN A 51 1.26 -3.25 13.94
C GLN A 51 1.03 -4.76 13.76
N GLN A 52 -0.15 -5.26 14.16
CA GLN A 52 -0.51 -6.67 13.97
C GLN A 52 -0.68 -6.98 12.48
N THR A 53 -1.42 -6.14 11.74
CA THR A 53 -1.59 -6.27 10.30
C THR A 53 -0.24 -6.25 9.56
N PHE A 54 0.68 -5.37 9.97
CA PHE A 54 2.03 -5.33 9.42
C PHE A 54 2.78 -6.65 9.63
N ASP A 55 2.74 -7.22 10.84
CA ASP A 55 3.42 -8.47 11.14
C ASP A 55 2.85 -9.66 10.36
N GLU A 56 1.52 -9.71 10.20
CA GLU A 56 0.85 -10.72 9.37
C GLU A 56 1.26 -10.62 7.90
N ILE A 57 1.22 -9.42 7.31
CA ILE A 57 1.61 -9.18 5.92
C ILE A 57 3.08 -9.52 5.72
N ARG A 58 3.95 -9.08 6.64
CA ARG A 58 5.39 -9.37 6.57
C ARG A 58 5.66 -10.86 6.61
N ARG A 59 5.01 -11.59 7.53
CA ARG A 59 5.12 -13.05 7.62
C ARG A 59 4.69 -13.70 6.30
N LYS A 60 3.56 -13.26 5.75
CA LYS A 60 3.01 -13.79 4.51
C LYS A 60 3.92 -13.52 3.30
N TYR A 61 4.45 -12.31 3.19
CA TYR A 61 5.40 -11.90 2.16
C TYR A 61 6.70 -12.73 2.18
N GLN A 62 7.17 -13.10 3.37
CA GLN A 62 8.36 -13.94 3.52
C GLN A 62 8.08 -15.42 3.18
N ALA A 63 6.91 -15.94 3.58
CA ALA A 63 6.58 -17.36 3.47
C ALA A 63 5.95 -17.76 2.12
N GLU A 64 5.20 -16.87 1.47
CA GLU A 64 4.39 -17.19 0.30
C GLU A 64 4.93 -16.49 -0.96
N ALA A 65 5.59 -17.24 -1.86
CA ALA A 65 6.20 -16.68 -3.06
C ALA A 65 5.20 -16.06 -4.04
N GLU A 66 4.00 -16.64 -4.17
CA GLU A 66 2.93 -16.08 -5.01
C GLU A 66 2.41 -14.75 -4.46
N PHE A 67 2.22 -14.67 -3.14
CA PHE A 67 1.82 -13.43 -2.47
C PHE A 67 2.88 -12.34 -2.64
N ARG A 68 4.16 -12.68 -2.47
CA ARG A 68 5.27 -11.76 -2.73
C ARG A 68 5.25 -11.23 -4.15
N ALA A 69 5.16 -12.10 -5.16
CA ALA A 69 5.11 -11.68 -6.56
C ALA A 69 3.90 -10.77 -6.86
N ALA A 70 2.75 -11.05 -6.26
CA ALA A 70 1.56 -10.21 -6.40
C ALA A 70 1.73 -8.84 -5.75
N VAL A 71 2.32 -8.78 -4.55
CA VAL A 71 2.62 -7.51 -3.85
C VAL A 71 3.65 -6.69 -4.64
N ASP A 72 4.73 -7.32 -5.11
CA ASP A 72 5.78 -6.63 -5.88
C ASP A 72 5.22 -6.02 -7.16
N ARG A 73 4.38 -6.77 -7.88
CA ARG A 73 3.69 -6.28 -9.09
C ARG A 73 2.73 -5.14 -8.76
N TYR A 74 1.91 -5.28 -7.71
CA TYR A 74 1.01 -4.23 -7.27
C TYR A 74 1.75 -2.94 -6.91
N CYS A 75 2.88 -3.03 -6.19
CA CYS A 75 3.71 -1.88 -5.88
C CYS A 75 4.31 -1.22 -7.12
N ALA A 76 4.74 -2.01 -8.11
CA ALA A 76 5.24 -1.49 -9.38
C ALA A 76 4.14 -0.76 -10.17
N ASP A 77 2.96 -1.37 -10.28
CA ASP A 77 1.81 -0.80 -10.98
C ASP A 77 1.35 0.51 -10.29
N PHE A 78 1.35 0.55 -8.95
CA PHE A 78 1.00 1.76 -8.20
C PHE A 78 1.98 2.92 -8.42
N GLN A 79 3.28 2.63 -8.59
CA GLN A 79 4.29 3.64 -8.91
C GLN A 79 4.18 4.18 -10.34
N ASN A 80 3.54 3.42 -11.25
CA ASN A 80 3.33 3.84 -12.64
C ASN A 80 2.08 4.71 -12.82
N LEU A 81 1.07 4.58 -11.95
CA LEU A 81 -0.14 5.42 -11.95
C LEU A 81 0.13 6.94 -11.93
N PRO A 82 1.07 7.49 -11.14
CA PRO A 82 1.35 8.93 -11.14
C PRO A 82 2.10 9.46 -12.37
N ASN A 83 2.56 8.60 -13.31
CA ASN A 83 3.28 9.02 -14.52
C ASN A 83 2.41 9.08 -15.78
N GLU A 84 1.11 8.76 -15.70
CA GLU A 84 0.22 8.79 -16.85
C GLU A 84 -0.47 10.17 -16.97
N PRO A 85 -0.18 10.98 -18.02
CA PRO A 85 -0.96 12.19 -18.27
C PRO A 85 -2.40 11.81 -18.60
N PRO A 86 -3.42 12.60 -18.17
CA PRO A 86 -4.83 12.25 -18.37
C PRO A 86 -5.22 12.46 -19.83
N ARG A 87 -4.78 11.57 -20.73
CA ARG A 87 -5.15 11.64 -22.14
C ARG A 87 -5.46 10.26 -22.66
N ASN A 88 -6.76 10.10 -22.91
CA ASN A 88 -7.40 9.09 -23.74
C ASN A 88 -7.77 7.83 -22.96
N HIS A 89 -8.94 7.96 -22.33
CA HIS A 89 -9.77 6.82 -21.96
C HIS A 89 -10.52 6.35 -23.21
N PRO A 90 -10.12 5.22 -23.79
CA PRO A 90 -11.07 4.24 -24.27
C PRO A 90 -10.90 2.96 -23.45
N ASP A 91 -12.04 2.38 -23.08
CA ASP A 91 -12.23 1.16 -22.28
C ASP A 91 -12.22 1.36 -20.75
N ASN A 92 -13.23 2.13 -20.36
CA ASN A 92 -13.78 2.37 -19.03
C ASN A 92 -14.29 1.09 -18.34
N ILE A 93 -13.37 0.27 -17.81
CA ILE A 93 -13.68 -0.81 -16.86
C ILE A 93 -12.74 -0.77 -15.64
N THR A 94 -11.52 -0.27 -15.82
CA THR A 94 -10.49 -0.21 -14.76
C THR A 94 -10.69 0.98 -13.81
N SER A 95 -11.20 2.11 -14.30
CA SER A 95 -11.28 3.36 -13.51
C SER A 95 -12.49 3.44 -12.56
N GLN A 96 -13.55 2.67 -12.81
CA GLN A 96 -14.73 2.65 -11.92
C GLN A 96 -14.46 1.92 -10.60
N THR A 97 -13.53 0.96 -10.58
CA THR A 97 -13.20 0.17 -9.38
C THR A 97 -12.43 0.97 -8.34
N TYR A 98 -11.64 1.97 -8.75
CA TYR A 98 -10.79 2.74 -7.82
C TYR A 98 -11.49 3.98 -7.22
N THR A 99 -12.67 4.36 -7.71
CA THR A 99 -13.35 5.61 -7.26
C THR A 99 -14.61 5.34 -6.44
N THR A 100 -15.06 4.09 -6.31
CA THR A 100 -16.26 3.77 -5.52
C THR A 100 -16.03 2.52 -4.67
N SER A 101 -15.30 2.68 -3.55
CA SER A 101 -15.44 1.98 -2.26
C SER A 101 -14.36 2.42 -1.28
#